data_AF-A0A7W8E766-F1
#
_entry.id   AF-A0A7W8E766-F1
#
_cell.length_a   1.000
_cell.length_b   1.000
_cell.length_c   1.000
_cell.angle_alpha   90.00
_cell.angle_beta   90.00
_cell.angle_gamma   90.00
#
_symmetry.space_group_name_H-M   'P 1'
#
loop_
_entity.id
_entity.type
_entity.pdbx_description
1 polymer ?
#
loop_
_entity_poly.entity_id
_entity_poly.type
_entity_poly.pdbx_seq_one_letter_code
_entity_poly.pdbx_strand_id
1 'polypeptide(L)'
;MIHEVTPNYGTIIRRTGVNGAVFFRALVGCNGNVESVTIVSGPEALRQTTVDAVKQWTYRPYLIDGKKVSVDLSMGISESFGAEVLFETVSPGRVRVSSGVMAGQLLSRIEPIIPTLPLDAKVSGATVLRAVIGRDGRVLELTPISGPELLRGPVMGAVRQWRYRPFLIDGTPVEVETTVTLNIDFGH
;
A
#
# COMPACT_ATOMS: atom_id res chain seq x y z
N MET A 1 2.84 -11.63 -15.32
CA MET A 1 3.61 -10.57 -16.02
C MET A 1 3.20 -10.51 -17.49
N ILE A 2 3.30 -9.35 -18.15
CA ILE A 2 2.98 -9.14 -19.59
C ILE A 2 4.25 -8.76 -20.37
N HIS A 3 5.07 -7.89 -19.80
CA HIS A 3 6.31 -7.43 -20.42
C HIS A 3 7.40 -7.31 -19.35
N GLU A 4 8.60 -7.76 -19.68
CA GLU A 4 9.76 -7.72 -18.80
C GLU A 4 10.98 -7.17 -19.54
N VAL A 5 11.79 -6.41 -18.82
CA VAL A 5 13.08 -5.93 -19.29
C VAL A 5 14.13 -6.46 -18.33
N THR A 6 15.05 -7.29 -18.82
CA THR A 6 16.10 -7.84 -17.96
C THR A 6 17.17 -6.79 -17.66
N PRO A 7 17.56 -6.57 -16.40
CA PRO A 7 18.64 -5.64 -16.08
C PRO A 7 19.98 -6.11 -16.67
N ASN A 8 20.72 -5.20 -17.32
CA ASN A 8 22.04 -5.49 -17.87
C ASN A 8 23.12 -5.44 -16.77
N TYR A 9 23.16 -6.47 -15.92
CA TYR A 9 24.20 -6.57 -14.91
C TYR A 9 25.57 -6.87 -15.51
N GLY A 10 25.63 -7.68 -16.59
CA GLY A 10 26.87 -8.22 -17.18
C GLY A 10 27.99 -7.19 -17.35
N THR A 11 27.65 -5.99 -17.78
CA THR A 11 28.62 -4.89 -17.98
C THR A 11 29.18 -4.35 -16.65
N ILE A 12 28.38 -4.34 -15.60
CA ILE A 12 28.72 -3.82 -14.27
C ILE A 12 29.64 -4.79 -13.54
N ILE A 13 29.35 -6.08 -13.58
CA ILE A 13 30.15 -7.09 -12.87
C ILE A 13 31.53 -7.22 -13.50
N ARG A 14 31.60 -7.22 -14.84
CA ARG A 14 32.87 -7.23 -15.56
C ARG A 14 33.77 -6.05 -15.17
N ARG A 15 33.17 -4.90 -14.84
CA ARG A 15 33.89 -3.68 -14.46
C ARG A 15 34.23 -3.60 -12.97
N THR A 16 33.41 -4.18 -12.10
CA THR A 16 33.46 -3.94 -10.65
C THR A 16 33.72 -5.19 -9.81
N GLY A 17 33.55 -6.38 -10.37
CA GLY A 17 33.63 -7.67 -9.66
C GLY A 17 32.53 -7.88 -8.62
N VAL A 18 31.54 -6.99 -8.53
CA VAL A 18 30.46 -7.05 -7.54
C VAL A 18 29.42 -8.08 -7.96
N ASN A 19 29.13 -9.02 -7.07
CA ASN A 19 28.12 -10.07 -7.24
C ASN A 19 27.12 -10.01 -6.08
N GLY A 20 25.86 -10.35 -6.32
CA GLY A 20 24.83 -10.47 -5.27
C GLY A 20 23.41 -10.26 -5.78
N ALA A 21 22.43 -10.61 -4.94
CA ALA A 21 21.02 -10.35 -5.23
C ALA A 21 20.62 -8.92 -4.84
N VAL A 22 19.74 -8.33 -5.64
CA VAL A 22 19.06 -7.06 -5.33
C VAL A 22 17.62 -7.38 -4.93
N PHE A 23 17.27 -7.06 -3.69
CA PHE A 23 15.91 -7.19 -3.16
C PHE A 23 15.23 -5.84 -3.23
N PHE A 24 14.03 -5.79 -3.77
CA PHE A 24 13.28 -4.55 -3.95
C PHE A 24 11.78 -4.75 -3.78
N ARG A 25 11.08 -3.64 -3.48
CA ARG A 25 9.63 -3.51 -3.49
C ARG A 25 9.20 -2.78 -4.75
N ALA A 26 8.24 -3.32 -5.50
CA ALA A 26 7.65 -2.67 -6.66
C ALA A 26 6.16 -2.43 -6.42
N LEU A 27 5.73 -1.17 -6.52
CA LEU A 27 4.31 -0.82 -6.53
C LEU A 27 3.79 -0.95 -7.95
N VAL A 28 2.98 -1.96 -8.22
CA VAL A 28 2.28 -2.16 -9.50
C VAL A 28 0.93 -1.45 -9.41
N GLY A 29 0.66 -0.53 -10.33
CA GLY A 29 -0.58 0.24 -10.38
C GLY A 29 -1.77 -0.57 -10.88
N CYS A 30 -2.97 0.01 -10.77
CA CYS A 30 -4.21 -0.58 -11.29
C CYS A 30 -4.24 -0.70 -12.83
N ASN A 31 -3.28 -0.12 -13.55
CA ASN A 31 -3.07 -0.32 -14.99
C ASN A 31 -2.08 -1.46 -15.31
N GLY A 32 -1.46 -2.06 -14.29
CA GLY A 32 -0.43 -3.09 -14.45
C GLY A 32 0.98 -2.55 -14.61
N ASN A 33 1.19 -1.24 -14.70
CA ASN A 33 2.53 -0.65 -14.80
C ASN A 33 3.18 -0.55 -13.41
N VAL A 34 4.49 -0.67 -13.35
CA VAL A 34 5.24 -0.38 -12.12
C VAL A 34 5.28 1.14 -11.88
N GLU A 35 4.61 1.60 -10.84
CA GLU A 35 4.55 3.01 -10.43
C GLU A 35 5.77 3.44 -9.60
N SER A 36 6.33 2.53 -8.79
CA SER A 36 7.50 2.82 -7.96
C SER A 36 8.33 1.57 -7.68
N VAL A 37 9.65 1.74 -7.52
CA VAL A 37 10.59 0.68 -7.15
C VAL A 37 11.45 1.18 -5.99
N THR A 38 11.44 0.46 -4.87
CA THR A 38 12.24 0.76 -3.67
C THR A 38 13.21 -0.37 -3.42
N ILE A 39 14.51 -0.11 -3.46
CA ILE A 39 15.51 -1.12 -3.10
C ILE A 39 15.49 -1.35 -1.59
N VAL A 40 15.28 -2.60 -1.19
CA VAL A 40 15.32 -3.03 0.22
C VAL A 40 16.75 -3.37 0.61
N SER A 41 17.46 -4.12 -0.23
CA SER A 41 18.86 -4.49 0.02
C SER A 41 19.56 -4.91 -1.27
N GLY A 42 20.89 -5.01 -1.21
CA GLY A 42 21.72 -5.48 -2.33
C GLY A 42 22.85 -4.52 -2.71
N PRO A 43 23.78 -4.97 -3.58
CA PRO A 43 24.98 -4.22 -3.92
C PRO A 43 24.67 -2.94 -4.67
N GLU A 44 25.28 -1.83 -4.27
CA GLU A 44 24.99 -0.48 -4.81
C GLU A 44 25.20 -0.39 -6.32
N ALA A 45 26.25 -1.03 -6.84
CA ALA A 45 26.57 -1.08 -8.27
C ALA A 45 25.43 -1.66 -9.12
N LEU A 46 24.58 -2.54 -8.56
CA LEU A 46 23.50 -3.22 -9.28
C LEU A 46 22.14 -2.53 -9.10
N ARG A 47 21.99 -1.63 -8.11
CA ARG A 47 20.70 -1.02 -7.75
C ARG A 47 20.07 -0.24 -8.88
N GLN A 48 20.81 0.67 -9.50
CA GLN A 48 20.24 1.59 -10.49
C GLN A 48 19.76 0.86 -11.75
N THR A 49 20.51 -0.14 -12.22
CA THR A 49 20.11 -0.98 -13.37
C THR A 49 18.90 -1.84 -13.04
N THR A 50 18.78 -2.29 -11.79
CA THR A 50 17.57 -2.98 -11.31
C THR A 50 16.36 -2.05 -11.41
N VAL A 51 16.47 -0.83 -10.86
CA VAL A 51 15.38 0.16 -10.88
C VAL A 51 14.96 0.50 -12.31
N ASP A 52 15.92 0.78 -13.19
CA ASP A 52 15.64 1.18 -14.58
C ASP A 52 14.93 0.07 -15.37
N ALA A 53 15.38 -1.17 -15.19
CA ALA A 53 14.77 -2.33 -15.83
C ALA A 53 13.37 -2.62 -15.28
N VAL A 54 13.22 -2.68 -13.96
CA VAL A 54 11.93 -3.01 -13.30
C VAL A 54 10.87 -1.96 -13.58
N LYS A 55 11.24 -0.68 -13.69
CA LYS A 55 10.30 0.40 -14.07
C LYS A 55 9.64 0.18 -15.44
N GLN A 56 10.27 -0.57 -16.33
CA GLN A 56 9.73 -0.88 -17.66
C GLN A 56 8.85 -2.13 -17.66
N TRP A 57 8.75 -2.84 -16.54
CA TRP A 57 7.94 -4.04 -16.45
C TRP A 57 6.45 -3.69 -16.47
N THR A 58 5.70 -4.52 -17.19
CA THR A 58 4.25 -4.43 -17.25
C THR A 58 3.66 -5.75 -16.78
N TYR A 59 2.75 -5.66 -15.82
CA TYR A 59 2.01 -6.76 -15.23
C TYR A 59 0.58 -6.77 -15.76
N ARG A 60 -0.09 -7.92 -15.58
CA ARG A 60 -1.55 -7.93 -15.67
C ARG A 60 -2.04 -7.17 -14.43
N PRO A 61 -2.93 -6.17 -14.58
CA PRO A 61 -3.52 -5.50 -13.42
C PRO A 61 -4.06 -6.54 -12.45
N TYR A 62 -3.69 -6.41 -11.18
CA TYR A 62 -4.23 -7.28 -10.15
C TYR A 62 -5.73 -6.98 -10.01
N LEU A 63 -6.55 -8.02 -10.20
CA LEU A 63 -7.99 -7.94 -10.07
C LEU A 63 -8.41 -8.49 -8.72
N ILE A 64 -9.19 -7.71 -7.98
CA ILE A 64 -9.81 -8.12 -6.73
C ILE A 64 -11.28 -7.76 -6.81
N ASP A 65 -12.16 -8.76 -6.71
CA ASP A 65 -13.61 -8.60 -6.90
C ASP A 65 -13.95 -7.92 -8.26
N GLY A 66 -13.17 -8.24 -9.30
CA GLY A 66 -13.29 -7.63 -10.63
C GLY A 66 -12.76 -6.19 -10.74
N LYS A 67 -12.28 -5.58 -9.65
CA LYS A 67 -11.71 -4.22 -9.64
C LYS A 67 -10.18 -4.27 -9.72
N LYS A 68 -9.60 -3.42 -10.56
CA LYS A 68 -8.15 -3.27 -10.68
C LYS A 68 -7.59 -2.54 -9.45
N VAL A 69 -6.59 -3.11 -8.79
CA VAL A 69 -5.96 -2.53 -7.58
C VAL A 69 -4.46 -2.37 -7.77
N SER A 70 -3.86 -1.48 -6.97
CA SER A 70 -2.40 -1.33 -6.91
C SER A 70 -1.82 -2.26 -5.84
N VAL A 71 -0.77 -3.01 -6.16
CA VAL A 71 -0.15 -4.02 -5.28
C VAL A 71 1.32 -3.72 -5.10
N ASP A 72 1.80 -3.78 -3.86
CA ASP A 72 3.22 -3.72 -3.54
C ASP A 72 3.79 -5.15 -3.47
N LEU A 73 4.71 -5.46 -4.37
CA LEU A 73 5.36 -6.76 -4.50
C LEU A 73 6.79 -6.65 -3.96
N SER A 74 7.28 -7.60 -3.16
CA SER A 74 8.72 -7.70 -2.90
C SER A 74 9.32 -8.84 -3.69
N MET A 75 10.39 -8.53 -4.40
CA MET A 75 11.05 -9.42 -5.33
C MET A 75 12.57 -9.36 -5.12
N GLY A 76 13.25 -10.45 -5.47
CA GLY A 76 14.70 -10.51 -5.54
C GLY A 76 15.13 -10.88 -6.96
N ILE A 77 16.09 -10.16 -7.52
CA ILE A 77 16.73 -10.51 -8.79
C ILE A 77 18.22 -10.70 -8.52
N SER A 78 18.78 -11.80 -9.01
CA SER A 78 20.21 -12.10 -8.95
C SER A 78 20.77 -12.34 -10.36
N GLU A 79 22.09 -12.34 -10.47
CA GLU A 79 22.78 -12.54 -11.73
C GLU A 79 23.00 -14.03 -12.08
N SER A 80 23.19 -14.86 -11.05
CA SER A 80 23.46 -16.30 -11.19
C SER A 80 22.21 -17.14 -11.48
N PHE A 81 21.03 -16.53 -11.31
CA PHE A 81 19.72 -17.09 -11.63
C PHE A 81 19.03 -16.05 -12.50
N GLY A 82 19.15 -16.18 -13.83
CA GLY A 82 18.59 -15.22 -14.79
C GLY A 82 17.13 -14.93 -14.47
N ALA A 83 16.70 -13.67 -14.60
CA ALA A 83 15.41 -13.01 -14.26
C ALA A 83 14.21 -13.85 -13.75
N GLU A 84 14.44 -14.84 -12.91
CA GLU A 84 13.41 -15.63 -12.25
C GLU A 84 13.21 -14.95 -10.91
N VAL A 85 12.02 -14.41 -10.71
CA VAL A 85 11.59 -13.82 -9.46
C VAL A 85 11.73 -14.90 -8.39
N LEU A 86 12.80 -14.85 -7.59
CA LEU A 86 13.17 -15.94 -6.66
C LEU A 86 12.11 -16.21 -5.58
N PHE A 87 11.17 -15.28 -5.43
CA PHE A 87 9.97 -15.36 -4.60
C PHE A 87 9.04 -14.23 -5.05
N GLU A 88 7.99 -14.51 -5.83
CA GLU A 88 6.85 -13.59 -5.97
C GLU A 88 6.02 -13.73 -4.69
N THR A 89 6.57 -13.24 -3.58
CA THR A 89 5.74 -13.04 -2.40
C THR A 89 5.07 -11.70 -2.61
N VAL A 90 3.75 -11.67 -2.47
CA VAL A 90 3.08 -10.47 -1.96
C VAL A 90 3.61 -10.33 -0.54
N SER A 91 4.85 -9.87 -0.42
CA SER A 91 5.43 -9.51 0.84
C SER A 91 4.48 -8.49 1.44
N PRO A 92 4.22 -8.53 2.74
CA PRO A 92 3.19 -7.76 3.41
C PRO A 92 3.53 -6.25 3.50
N GLY A 93 4.14 -5.71 2.46
CA GLY A 93 4.08 -4.31 2.14
C GLY A 93 2.65 -3.94 1.86
N ARG A 94 2.08 -3.13 2.76
CA ARG A 94 0.72 -2.60 2.74
C ARG A 94 0.21 -2.35 1.31
N VAL A 95 -0.78 -3.12 0.89
CA VAL A 95 -1.44 -2.99 -0.42
C VAL A 95 -2.29 -1.72 -0.39
N ARG A 96 -2.11 -0.82 -1.35
CA ARG A 96 -2.92 0.40 -1.41
C ARG A 96 -4.26 0.11 -2.08
N VAL A 97 -5.33 0.22 -1.31
CA VAL A 97 -6.69 0.00 -1.81
C VAL A 97 -7.47 1.31 -1.72
N SER A 98 -8.23 1.61 -2.77
CA SER A 98 -9.04 2.82 -2.81
C SER A 98 -10.09 2.84 -1.70
N SER A 99 -10.39 4.05 -1.20
CA SER A 99 -11.34 4.26 -0.11
C SER A 99 -12.73 3.68 -0.40
N GLY A 100 -13.21 3.81 -1.64
CA GLY A 100 -14.50 3.26 -2.07
C GLY A 100 -14.56 1.73 -2.06
N VAL A 101 -13.44 1.05 -2.33
CA VAL A 101 -13.38 -0.42 -2.21
C VAL A 101 -13.38 -0.83 -0.74
N MET A 102 -12.57 -0.17 0.09
CA MET A 102 -12.51 -0.50 1.53
C MET A 102 -13.79 -0.14 2.27
N ALA A 103 -14.51 0.91 1.87
CA ALA A 103 -15.82 1.22 2.42
C ALA A 103 -16.83 0.07 2.23
N GLY A 104 -16.79 -0.63 1.09
CA GLY A 104 -17.60 -1.82 0.84
C GLY A 104 -17.18 -3.06 1.63
N GLN A 105 -15.99 -3.05 2.24
CA GLN A 105 -15.47 -4.13 3.08
C GLN A 105 -15.71 -3.87 4.58
N LEU A 106 -16.35 -2.77 4.96
CA LEU A 106 -16.59 -2.43 6.36
C LEU A 106 -17.65 -3.36 6.96
N LEU A 107 -17.27 -4.18 7.94
CA LEU A 107 -18.16 -5.10 8.65
C LEU A 107 -18.84 -4.42 9.85
N SER A 108 -18.11 -3.56 10.54
CA SER A 108 -18.63 -2.83 11.70
C SER A 108 -17.99 -1.45 11.80
N ARG A 109 -18.85 -0.45 12.02
CA ARG A 109 -18.49 0.94 12.19
C ARG A 109 -18.97 1.42 13.56
N ILE A 110 -18.11 2.14 14.26
CA ILE A 110 -18.43 2.86 15.49
C ILE A 110 -18.35 4.34 15.18
N GLU A 111 -19.39 5.08 15.53
CA GLU A 111 -19.41 6.53 15.32
C GLU A 111 -18.57 7.22 16.40
N PRO A 112 -17.83 8.28 16.07
CA PRO A 112 -17.02 8.99 17.03
C PRO A 112 -17.88 9.67 18.09
N ILE A 113 -17.56 9.41 19.35
CA ILE A 113 -18.14 10.12 20.48
C ILE A 113 -17.49 11.49 20.54
N ILE A 114 -18.20 12.50 20.05
CA ILE A 114 -17.75 13.89 20.17
C ILE A 114 -18.17 14.37 21.56
N PRO A 115 -17.23 14.78 22.43
CA PRO A 115 -17.61 15.42 23.68
C PRO A 115 -18.43 16.67 23.36
N THR A 116 -19.40 17.00 24.21
CA THR A 116 -20.21 18.21 24.07
C THR A 116 -19.30 19.43 24.04
N LEU A 117 -19.15 19.99 22.84
CA LEU A 117 -18.49 21.27 22.64
C LEU A 117 -19.49 22.39 23.00
N PRO A 118 -19.03 23.57 23.43
CA PRO A 118 -19.90 24.73 23.58
C PRO A 118 -20.69 24.95 22.28
N LEU A 119 -21.97 25.31 22.36
CA LEU A 119 -22.84 25.55 21.20
C LEU A 119 -22.23 26.54 20.18
N ASP A 120 -21.39 27.47 20.65
CA ASP A 120 -20.67 28.45 19.83
C ASP A 120 -19.46 27.87 19.06
N ALA A 121 -19.00 26.67 19.43
CA ALA A 121 -17.91 25.99 18.76
C ALA A 121 -18.44 25.28 17.50
N LYS A 122 -18.47 26.02 16.38
CA LYS A 122 -18.81 25.51 15.04
C LYS A 122 -17.74 24.55 14.49
N VAL A 123 -17.55 23.40 15.13
CA VAL A 123 -16.51 22.43 14.76
C VAL A 123 -17.08 21.42 13.76
N SER A 124 -17.53 21.87 12.59
CA SER A 124 -17.93 20.95 11.50
C SER A 124 -16.78 20.77 10.49
N GLY A 125 -16.68 19.60 9.87
CA GLY A 125 -15.71 19.39 8.80
C GLY A 125 -15.41 17.93 8.45
N ALA A 126 -14.80 17.75 7.29
CA ALA A 126 -14.26 16.48 6.83
C ALA A 126 -12.94 16.18 7.56
N THR A 127 -12.86 15.02 8.20
CA THR A 127 -11.62 14.46 8.75
C THR A 127 -11.15 13.32 7.87
N VAL A 128 -9.94 13.44 7.33
CA VAL A 128 -9.33 12.46 6.43
C VAL A 128 -8.19 11.76 7.18
N LEU A 129 -8.29 10.44 7.30
CA LEU A 129 -7.30 9.59 7.94
C LEU A 129 -6.70 8.61 6.91
N ARG A 130 -5.39 8.39 6.97
CA ARG A 130 -4.76 7.20 6.41
C ARG A 130 -4.95 6.06 7.41
N ALA A 131 -5.51 4.95 6.97
CA ALA A 131 -5.71 3.76 7.78
C ALA A 131 -4.93 2.58 7.20
N VAL A 132 -4.26 1.83 8.07
CA VAL A 132 -3.69 0.53 7.75
C VAL A 132 -4.59 -0.53 8.38
N ILE A 133 -5.07 -1.45 7.56
CA ILE A 133 -5.97 -2.53 7.94
C ILE A 133 -5.20 -3.83 7.84
N GLY A 134 -5.20 -4.58 8.94
CA GLY A 134 -4.49 -5.83 9.09
C GLY A 134 -5.15 -6.98 8.33
N ARG A 135 -4.41 -8.09 8.27
CA ARG A 135 -4.84 -9.36 7.65
C ARG A 135 -6.07 -9.96 8.32
N ASP A 136 -6.34 -9.58 9.57
CA ASP A 136 -7.51 -9.97 10.34
C ASP A 136 -8.68 -8.97 10.21
N GLY A 137 -8.51 -7.93 9.38
CA GLY A 137 -9.51 -6.89 9.16
C GLY A 137 -9.57 -5.82 10.24
N ARG A 138 -8.63 -5.81 11.20
CA ARG A 138 -8.54 -4.76 12.23
C ARG A 138 -7.73 -3.58 11.73
N VAL A 139 -8.05 -2.39 12.21
CA VAL A 139 -7.21 -1.21 11.95
C VAL A 139 -5.94 -1.29 12.82
N LEU A 140 -4.78 -1.37 12.17
CA LEU A 140 -3.46 -1.45 12.80
C LEU A 140 -2.86 -0.06 13.06
N GLU A 141 -2.96 0.84 12.08
CA GLU A 141 -2.38 2.18 12.16
C GLU A 141 -3.37 3.23 11.64
N LEU A 142 -3.37 4.40 12.26
CA LEU A 142 -4.12 5.57 11.81
C LEU A 142 -3.22 6.79 11.83
N THR A 143 -3.13 7.47 10.69
CA THR A 143 -2.45 8.77 10.57
C THR A 143 -3.46 9.82 10.12
N PRO A 144 -3.69 10.91 10.89
CA PRO A 144 -4.49 12.01 10.40
C PRO A 144 -3.78 12.73 9.25
N ILE A 145 -4.48 12.89 8.13
CA ILE A 145 -4.00 13.64 6.95
C ILE A 145 -4.52 15.08 7.02
N SER A 146 -5.83 15.25 7.27
CA SER A 146 -6.46 16.56 7.33
C SER A 146 -7.73 16.55 8.19
N GLY A 147 -8.22 17.74 8.54
CA GLY A 147 -9.44 17.95 9.32
C GLY A 147 -9.20 18.71 10.62
N PRO A 148 -10.28 19.16 11.30
CA PRO A 148 -10.20 19.97 12.53
C PRO A 148 -9.51 19.21 13.66
N GLU A 149 -8.56 19.86 14.37
CA GLU A 149 -7.77 19.22 15.42
C GLU A 149 -8.63 18.59 16.53
N LEU A 150 -9.71 19.27 16.90
CA LEU A 150 -10.66 18.80 17.91
C LEU A 150 -11.40 17.51 17.51
N LEU A 151 -11.55 17.24 16.20
CA LEU A 151 -12.21 16.02 15.71
C LEU A 151 -11.24 14.86 15.50
N ARG A 152 -9.94 15.12 15.31
CA ARG A 152 -8.94 14.07 15.00
C ARG A 152 -8.92 12.98 16.07
N GLY A 153 -8.85 13.35 17.35
CA GLY A 153 -8.81 12.41 18.47
C GLY A 153 -10.06 11.50 18.53
N PRO A 154 -11.27 12.06 18.63
CA PRO A 154 -12.51 11.29 18.61
C PRO A 154 -12.68 10.40 17.38
N VAL A 155 -12.40 10.94 16.18
CA VAL A 155 -12.49 10.19 14.92
C VAL A 155 -11.50 9.03 14.89
N MET A 156 -10.24 9.26 15.28
CA MET A 156 -9.24 8.19 15.37
C MET A 156 -9.63 7.10 16.38
N GLY A 157 -10.17 7.49 17.54
CA GLY A 157 -10.64 6.56 18.57
C GLY A 157 -11.73 5.63 18.03
N ALA A 158 -12.68 6.18 17.28
CA ALA A 158 -13.77 5.43 16.67
C ALA A 158 -13.29 4.52 15.54
N VAL A 159 -12.54 5.06 14.58
CA VAL A 159 -12.04 4.31 13.42
C VAL A 159 -11.12 3.17 13.85
N ARG A 160 -10.36 3.31 14.94
CA ARG A 160 -9.50 2.24 15.45
C ARG A 160 -10.29 1.00 15.88
N GLN A 161 -11.55 1.17 16.25
CA GLN A 161 -12.42 0.07 16.66
C GLN A 161 -13.20 -0.55 15.48
N TRP A 162 -13.10 0.03 14.29
CA TRP A 162 -13.77 -0.52 13.11
C TRP A 162 -13.23 -1.91 12.76
N ARG A 163 -14.09 -2.68 12.13
CA ARG A 163 -13.76 -4.01 11.61
C ARG A 163 -14.07 -4.05 10.13
N TYR A 164 -13.08 -4.44 9.37
CA TYR A 164 -13.19 -4.68 7.93
C TYR A 164 -13.16 -6.18 7.68
N ARG A 165 -13.65 -6.59 6.51
CA ARG A 165 -13.43 -7.92 6.00
C ARG A 165 -11.94 -8.04 5.65
N PRO A 166 -11.26 -9.11 6.11
CA PRO A 166 -9.90 -9.42 5.67
C PRO A 166 -9.77 -9.30 4.16
N PHE A 167 -8.82 -8.47 3.72
CA PHE A 167 -8.61 -8.28 2.30
C PHE A 167 -7.72 -9.41 1.78
N LEU A 168 -8.21 -10.15 0.78
CA LEU A 168 -7.54 -11.34 0.26
C LEU A 168 -6.97 -11.04 -1.13
N ILE A 169 -5.73 -11.45 -1.38
CA ILE A 169 -5.10 -11.51 -2.70
C ILE A 169 -4.76 -12.98 -2.95
N ASP A 170 -5.30 -13.55 -4.03
CA ASP A 170 -5.12 -14.98 -4.35
C ASP A 170 -5.40 -15.91 -3.15
N GLY A 171 -6.46 -15.59 -2.39
CA GLY A 171 -6.86 -16.34 -1.19
C GLY A 171 -6.02 -16.08 0.07
N THR A 172 -4.94 -15.30 -0.04
CA THR A 172 -4.05 -14.95 1.08
C THR A 172 -4.43 -13.60 1.68
N PRO A 173 -4.64 -13.48 3.00
CA PRO A 173 -4.96 -12.20 3.62
C PRO A 173 -3.74 -11.27 3.63
N VAL A 174 -3.94 -10.01 3.24
CA VAL A 174 -2.91 -8.98 3.13
C VAL A 174 -3.24 -7.76 3.97
N GLU A 175 -2.21 -6.99 4.31
CA GLU A 175 -2.38 -5.70 4.98
C GLU A 175 -2.69 -4.63 3.93
N VAL A 176 -3.63 -3.75 4.22
CA VAL A 176 -4.13 -2.74 3.29
C VAL A 176 -3.92 -1.35 3.84
N GLU A 177 -3.34 -0.46 3.06
CA GLU A 177 -3.37 0.98 3.31
C GLU A 177 -4.53 1.62 2.52
N THR A 178 -5.36 2.41 3.19
CA THR A 178 -6.48 3.12 2.57
C THR A 178 -6.69 4.49 3.21
N THR A 179 -7.59 5.27 2.62
CA THR A 179 -8.01 6.57 3.17
C THR A 179 -9.44 6.48 3.67
N VAL A 180 -9.68 6.97 4.88
CA VAL A 180 -10.98 7.01 5.54
C VAL A 180 -11.37 8.47 5.73
N THR A 181 -12.51 8.87 5.18
CA THR A 181 -13.04 10.23 5.29
C THR A 181 -14.35 10.21 6.07
N LEU A 182 -14.42 10.95 7.17
CA LEU A 182 -15.66 11.18 7.92
C LEU A 182 -16.03 12.66 7.84
N ASN A 183 -17.27 12.93 7.46
CA ASN A 183 -17.85 14.27 7.55
C ASN A 183 -18.62 14.36 8.86
N ILE A 184 -18.17 15.24 9.75
CA ILE A 184 -18.90 15.55 10.98
C ILE A 184 -19.60 16.88 10.76
N ASP A 185 -20.92 16.86 10.84
CA ASP A 185 -21.77 18.04 10.79
C ASP A 185 -22.61 18.10 12.05
N PHE A 186 -22.47 19.19 12.81
CA PHE A 186 -23.39 19.51 13.89
C PHE A 186 -24.52 20.33 13.27
N GLY A 187 -25.56 19.63 12.82
CA GLY A 187 -26.72 20.26 12.17
C GLY A 187 -27.25 21.45 12.98
N HIS A 188 -27.53 22.53 12.26
CA HIS A 188 -28.13 23.77 12.79
C HIS A 188 -29.59 23.58 13.22
#